data_AF-A0A2P7TI31-F1
#
_entry.id   AF-A0A2P7TI31-F1
#
_cell.length_a   1.000
_cell.length_b   1.000
_cell.length_c   1.000
_cell.angle_alpha   90.00
_cell.angle_beta   90.00
_cell.angle_gamma   90.00
#
_symmetry.space_group_name_H-M   'P 1'
#
loop_
_entity.id
_entity.type
_entity.pdbx_description
1 polymer ?
#
loop_
_entity_poly.entity_id
_entity_poly.type
_entity_poly.pdbx_seq_one_letter_code
_entity_poly.pdbx_strand_id
1 'polypeptide(L)' 'MSALFLLIIASFVVASGFLAAFIWAVKSGQFDDDYTPSVRILFDNTGKEQEDKK' A
#
# COMPACT_ATOMS: atom_id res chain seq x y z
N MET A 1 24.78 -7.64 -30.69
CA MET A 1 25.61 -7.66 -29.46
C MET A 1 25.45 -6.41 -28.59
N SER A 2 25.35 -5.20 -29.14
CA SER A 2 25.14 -3.97 -28.34
C SER A 2 23.76 -3.86 -27.66
N ALA A 3 22.68 -4.20 -28.38
CA ALA A 3 21.32 -4.12 -27.84
C ALA A 3 21.08 -5.04 -26.62
N LEU A 4 21.80 -6.15 -26.51
CA LEU A 4 21.70 -7.08 -25.38
C LEU A 4 22.08 -6.40 -24.05
N PHE A 5 23.17 -5.63 -24.05
CA PHE A 5 23.61 -4.90 -22.87
C PHE A 5 22.60 -3.84 -22.44
N LEU A 6 21.99 -3.15 -23.39
CA LEU A 6 20.93 -2.17 -23.11
C LEU A 6 19.71 -2.84 -22.47
N LEU A 7 19.29 -3.99 -23.00
CA LEU A 7 18.16 -4.75 -22.45
C LEU A 7 18.45 -5.28 -21.04
N ILE A 8 19.68 -5.74 -20.78
CA ILE A 8 20.09 -6.20 -19.44
C ILE A 8 19.98 -5.04 -18.44
N ILE A 9 20.55 -3.88 -18.75
CA ILE A 9 20.48 -2.71 -17.86
C ILE A 9 19.03 -2.27 -17.65
N ALA A 10 18.23 -2.19 -18.73
CA ALA A 10 16.83 -1.83 -18.64
C ALA A 10 16.04 -2.80 -17.75
N SER A 11 16.24 -4.12 -17.92
CA SER A 11 15.58 -5.13 -17.06
C SER A 11 15.99 -5.00 -15.59
N PHE A 12 17.26 -4.69 -15.33
CA PHE A 12 17.76 -4.52 -13.97
C PHE A 12 17.16 -3.29 -13.30
N VAL A 13 17.09 -2.16 -14.01
CA VAL A 13 16.44 -0.93 -13.53
C VAL A 13 14.97 -1.18 -13.21
N VAL A 14 14.25 -1.86 -14.11
CA VAL A 14 12.83 -2.19 -13.89
C VAL A 14 12.67 -3.10 -12.68
N ALA A 15 13.44 -4.18 -12.58
CA ALA A 15 13.39 -5.12 -11.46
C ALA A 15 13.69 -4.44 -10.11
N SER A 16 14.75 -3.65 -10.04
CA SER A 16 15.10 -2.89 -8.83
C SER A 16 14.05 -1.83 -8.50
N GLY A 17 13.46 -1.16 -9.50
CA GLY A 17 12.38 -0.20 -9.31
C GLY A 17 11.14 -0.84 -8.70
N PHE A 18 10.70 -1.99 -9.22
CA PHE A 18 9.59 -2.75 -8.66
C PHE A 18 9.88 -3.23 -7.24
N LEU A 19 11.09 -3.73 -6.98
CA LEU A 19 11.48 -4.17 -5.63
C LEU A 19 11.46 -3.00 -4.63
N ALA A 20 12.01 -1.84 -5.01
CA ALA A 20 12.01 -0.65 -4.16
C ALA A 20 10.59 -0.14 -3.87
N ALA A 21 9.74 -0.09 -4.90
CA ALA A 21 8.33 0.28 -4.75
C ALA A 21 7.58 -0.71 -3.83
N PHE A 22 7.83 -2.01 -3.99
CA PHE A 22 7.26 -3.05 -3.13
C PHE A 22 7.66 -2.87 -1.66
N ILE A 23 8.96 -2.68 -1.39
CA ILE A 23 9.45 -2.45 -0.01
C ILE A 23 8.83 -1.17 0.57
N TRP A 24 8.70 -0.11 -0.22
CA TRP A 24 8.06 1.13 0.21
C TRP A 24 6.59 0.92 0.58
N ALA A 25 5.82 0.22 -0.26
CA ALA A 25 4.39 -0.06 -0.03
C ALA A 25 4.14 -0.91 1.23
N VAL A 26 4.97 -1.93 1.46
CA VAL A 26 4.91 -2.75 2.67
C VAL A 26 5.25 -1.92 3.91
N LYS A 27 6.30 -1.08 3.83
CA LYS A 27 6.71 -0.24 4.96
C LYS A 27 5.74 0.91 5.25
N SER A 28 5.00 1.39 4.24
CA SER A 28 4.00 2.45 4.42
C SER A 28 2.68 1.94 5.01
N GLY A 29 2.56 0.64 5.32
CA GLY A 29 1.33 0.08 5.87
C GLY A 29 0.17 0.08 4.88
N GLN A 30 0.46 0.08 3.57
CA GLN A 30 -0.60 0.08 2.55
C GLN A 30 -1.49 -1.18 2.63
N PHE A 31 -0.95 -2.25 3.22
CA PHE A 31 -1.64 -3.52 3.43
C PHE A 31 -2.26 -3.64 4.84
N ASP A 32 -2.15 -2.62 5.70
CA ASP A 32 -2.65 -2.69 7.08
C ASP A 32 -4.17 -2.42 7.17
N ASP A 33 -4.83 -2.06 6.05
CA ASP A 33 -6.29 -1.88 5.99
C ASP A 33 -7.01 -3.22 5.80
N ASP A 34 -6.79 -4.15 6.73
CA ASP A 34 -7.44 -5.47 6.79
C ASP A 34 -8.94 -5.37 7.15
N TYR A 35 -9.36 -4.23 7.70
CA TYR A 35 -10.74 -3.92 8.05
C TYR A 35 -11.36 -2.96 7.04
N THR A 36 -12.12 -3.52 6.10
CA THR A 36 -12.70 -2.77 4.98
C THR A 36 -13.38 -1.48 5.43
N PRO A 37 -13.13 -0.34 4.75
CA PRO A 37 -13.69 0.96 5.12
C PRO A 37 -15.23 0.96 5.22
N SER A 38 -15.90 0.11 4.44
CA SER A 38 -17.35 -0.10 4.47
C SER A 38 -17.86 -0.64 5.81
N VAL A 39 -17.05 -1.40 6.57
CA VAL A 39 -17.44 -1.92 7.88
C VAL A 39 -17.17 -0.87 8.96
N ARG A 40 -16.02 -0.20 8.88
CA ARG A 40 -15.64 0.88 9.80
C ARG A 40 -16.70 1.99 9.87
N ILE A 41 -17.18 2.45 8.71
CA ILE A 41 -18.14 3.56 8.63
C ILE A 41 -19.52 3.22 9.21
N LEU A 42 -19.89 1.93 9.26
CA LEU A 42 -21.15 1.47 9.85
C LEU A 42 -21.13 1.52 11.38
N PHE A 43 -19.95 1.37 12.00
CA PHE A 43 -19.80 1.32 13.45
C PHE A 43 -19.18 2.61 14.05
N ASP A 44 -18.53 3.44 13.23
CA ASP A 44 -17.97 4.74 13.64
C ASP A 44 -19.03 5.74 14.13
N ASN A 45 -20.28 5.61 13.66
CA ASN A 45 -21.38 6.49 14.07
C ASN A 45 -22.02 6.07 15.41
N THR A 46 -21.78 4.84 15.89
CA THR A 46 -22.49 4.28 17.05
C THR A 46 -21.85 4.65 18.38
N GLY A 47 -20.55 4.98 18.41
CA GLY A 47 -19.83 5.35 19.63
C GLY A 47 -20.03 6.80 20.08
N LYS A 48 -20.21 7.73 19.13
CA LYS A 48 -20.32 9.17 19.44
C LYS A 48 -21.61 9.55 20.16
N GLU A 49 -22.72 8.88 19.86
CA GLU A 49 -24.00 9.13 20.56
C GLU A 49 -23.99 8.74 22.06
N GLN A 50 -23.03 7.91 22.50
CA GLN A 50 -22.94 7.50 23.91
C GLN A 50 -22.03 8.42 24.75
N GLU A 51 -21.04 9.09 24.15
CA GLU A 51 -20.23 10.10 24.84
C GLU A 51 -20.99 11.41 25.02
N ASP A 52 -21.81 11.82 24.05
CA ASP A 52 -22.61 13.04 24.15
C ASP A 52 -23.79 12.96 25.15
N LYS A 53 -24.08 11.75 25.68
CA LYS A 53 -25.15 11.50 26.67
C LYS A 53 -24.62 11.24 28.08
N LYS A 54 -23.32 11.37 28.33
CA LYS A 54 -22.70 11.22 29.65
C LYS A 54 -22.34 12.57 30.25
#